data_AF-A0A380E076-F1
#
_entry.id   AF-A0A380E076-F1
#
_cell.length_a   1.000
_cell.length_b   1.000
_cell.length_c   1.000
_cell.angle_alpha   90.00
_cell.angle_beta   90.00
_cell.angle_gamma   90.00
#
_symmetry.space_group_name_H-M   'P 1'
#
loop_
_entity.id
_entity.type
_entity.pdbx_description
1 polymer ?
#
loop_
_entity_poly.entity_id
_entity_poly.type
_entity_poly.pdbx_seq_one_letter_code
_entity_poly.pdbx_strand_id
1 'polypeptide(L)'
;MEIDYPEKFVTLKHQHILGTLMSLGIEREQVGDIIVNERIQFVLTSRLESFIMLELQRIKGASVKLYTIPVTDMIQSNENLEN
;
A
#
# COMPACT_ATOMS: atom_id res chain seq x y z
N MET A 1 0.44 -6.47 1.36
CA MET A 1 1.79 -5.89 1.55
C MET A 1 1.72 -4.75 2.54
N GLU A 2 2.78 -4.55 3.31
CA GLU A 2 2.96 -3.44 4.24
C GLU A 2 4.07 -2.49 3.75
N ILE A 3 3.89 -1.21 4.00
CA ILE A 3 4.84 -0.15 3.64
C ILE A 3 5.48 0.42 4.91
N ASP A 4 6.81 0.35 4.98
CA ASP A 4 7.64 1.07 5.94
C ASP A 4 8.20 2.33 5.28
N TYR A 5 8.06 3.46 5.96
CA TYR A 5 8.40 4.77 5.42
C TYR A 5 8.71 5.77 6.55
N PRO A 6 9.41 6.87 6.27
CA PRO A 6 9.81 7.84 7.28
C PRO A 6 8.64 8.76 7.69
N GLU A 7 7.64 8.20 8.39
CA GLU A 7 6.36 8.84 8.75
C GLU A 7 6.48 10.18 9.49
N LYS A 8 7.57 10.39 10.23
CA LYS A 8 7.87 11.66 10.91
C LYS A 8 8.05 12.83 9.95
N PHE A 9 8.40 12.55 8.70
CA PHE A 9 8.76 13.56 7.69
C PHE A 9 7.79 13.59 6.51
N VAL A 10 7.00 12.54 6.31
CA VAL A 10 6.04 12.46 5.20
C VAL A 10 4.73 11.85 5.66
N THR A 11 3.62 12.48 5.27
CA THR A 11 2.29 11.90 5.42
C THR A 11 1.85 11.29 4.10
N LEU A 12 1.67 9.97 4.10
CA LEU A 12 1.10 9.23 3.00
C LEU A 12 -0.42 9.07 3.22
N LYS A 13 -1.17 9.12 2.14
CA LYS A 13 -2.64 9.02 2.11
C LYS A 13 -2.99 7.97 1.07
N HIS A 14 -4.20 7.42 1.15
CA HIS A 14 -4.69 6.39 0.22
C HIS A 14 -4.41 6.76 -1.24
N GLN A 15 -4.76 7.99 -1.66
CA GLN A 15 -4.55 8.47 -3.04
C GLN A 15 -3.08 8.48 -3.47
N HIS A 16 -2.13 8.66 -2.55
CA HIS A 16 -0.70 8.64 -2.88
C HIS A 16 -0.25 7.21 -3.20
N ILE A 17 -0.73 6.22 -2.44
CA ILE A 17 -0.41 4.81 -2.68
C ILE A 17 -1.00 4.38 -4.03
N LEU A 18 -2.30 4.63 -4.23
CA LEU A 18 -2.98 4.27 -5.46
C LEU A 18 -2.34 4.95 -6.68
N GLY A 19 -2.10 6.26 -6.61
CA GLY A 19 -1.50 7.02 -7.71
C GLY A 19 -0.10 6.52 -8.09
N THR A 20 0.73 6.16 -7.10
CA THR A 20 2.05 5.59 -7.38
C THR A 20 1.94 4.20 -8.01
N LEU A 21 1.08 3.32 -7.52
CA LEU A 21 0.85 2.01 -8.13
C LEU A 21 0.40 2.15 -9.59
N MET A 22 -0.54 3.04 -9.88
CA MET A 22 -0.99 3.31 -11.24
C MET A 22 0.11 3.89 -12.12
N SER A 23 0.99 4.74 -11.58
CA SER A 23 2.14 5.27 -12.34
C SER A 23 3.17 4.20 -12.72
N LEU A 24 3.19 3.07 -12.02
CA LEU A 24 4.00 1.89 -12.34
C LEU A 24 3.32 0.97 -13.38
N GLY A 25 2.18 1.38 -13.94
CA GLY A 25 1.44 0.62 -14.95
C GLY A 25 0.48 -0.42 -14.37
N ILE A 26 0.17 -0.35 -13.07
CA ILE A 26 -0.77 -1.28 -12.43
C ILE A 26 -2.18 -0.75 -12.56
N GLU A 27 -3.08 -1.60 -13.03
CA GLU A 27 -4.49 -1.25 -13.22
C GLU A 27 -5.24 -1.27 -11.87
N ARG A 28 -6.27 -0.42 -11.72
CA ARG A 28 -7.01 -0.26 -10.46
C ARG A 28 -7.65 -1.57 -10.00
N GLU A 29 -8.07 -2.41 -10.93
CA GLU A 29 -8.70 -3.71 -10.75
C GLU A 29 -7.73 -4.74 -10.15
N GLN A 30 -6.42 -4.51 -10.30
CA GLN A 30 -5.38 -5.37 -9.73
C GLN A 30 -4.99 -4.97 -8.30
N VAL A 31 -5.50 -3.83 -7.82
CA VAL A 31 -5.30 -3.30 -6.48
C VAL A 31 -6.59 -3.51 -5.68
N GLY A 32 -6.48 -4.20 -4.55
CA GLY A 32 -7.60 -4.39 -3.63
C GLY A 32 -7.69 -3.23 -2.64
N ASP A 33 -7.91 -3.57 -1.37
CA ASP A 33 -7.98 -2.59 -0.31
C ASP A 33 -6.63 -1.90 -0.09
N ILE A 34 -6.68 -0.61 0.19
CA ILE A 34 -5.55 0.19 0.65
C ILE A 34 -5.94 0.77 2.00
N ILE A 35 -5.20 0.37 3.02
CA ILE A 35 -5.42 0.76 4.40
C ILE A 35 -4.35 1.78 4.75
N VAL A 36 -4.78 2.94 5.24
CA VAL A 36 -3.89 4.01 5.72
C VAL A 36 -4.37 4.40 7.10
N ASN A 37 -3.69 3.87 8.12
CA ASN A 37 -3.92 4.19 9.51
C ASN A 37 -2.57 4.28 10.23
N GLU A 38 -2.41 3.66 11.41
CA GLU A 38 -1.12 3.51 12.09
C GLU A 38 -0.06 2.81 11.22
N ARG A 39 -0.49 1.93 10.32
CA ARG A 39 0.35 1.36 9.26
C ARG A 39 -0.32 1.53 7.92
N ILE A 40 0.50 1.45 6.87
CA ILE A 40 0.02 1.46 5.50
C ILE A 40 0.17 0.07 4.92
N GLN A 41 -0.97 -0.48 4.51
CA GLN A 41 -1.04 -1.81 3.89
C GLN A 41 -1.89 -1.74 2.63
N PHE A 42 -1.60 -2.60 1.66
CA PHE A 42 -2.42 -2.72 0.47
C PHE A 42 -2.44 -4.15 -0.07
N VAL A 43 -3.54 -4.50 -0.73
CA VAL A 43 -3.74 -5.76 -1.43
C VAL A 43 -3.43 -5.57 -2.91
N LEU A 44 -2.77 -6.56 -3.50
CA LEU A 44 -2.57 -6.65 -4.94
C LEU A 44 -2.73 -8.11 -5.37
N THR A 45 -2.95 -8.32 -6.66
CA THR A 45 -2.88 -9.67 -7.23
C THR A 45 -1.47 -10.27 -7.05
N SER A 46 -1.38 -11.53 -6.63
CA SER A 46 -0.09 -12.19 -6.30
C SER A 46 0.92 -12.18 -7.45
N ARG A 47 0.45 -12.18 -8.70
CA ARG A 47 1.31 -12.10 -9.90
C ARG A 47 2.15 -10.81 -9.98
N LEU A 48 1.76 -9.75 -9.29
CA LEU A 48 2.44 -8.45 -9.30
C LEU A 48 3.42 -8.29 -8.12
N GLU A 49 3.49 -9.27 -7.21
CA GLU A 49 4.28 -9.16 -5.97
C GLU A 49 5.76 -8.87 -6.23
N SER A 50 6.43 -9.73 -7.00
CA SER A 50 7.85 -9.56 -7.29
C SER A 50 8.16 -8.25 -8.02
N PHE A 51 7.27 -7.84 -8.93
CA PHE A 51 7.41 -6.57 -9.65
C PHE A 51 7.31 -5.38 -8.70
N ILE A 52 6.29 -5.36 -7.83
CA ILE A 52 6.09 -4.27 -6.88
C ILE A 52 7.22 -4.19 -5.85
N MET A 53 7.69 -5.33 -5.33
CA MET A 53 8.83 -5.38 -4.42
C MET A 53 10.11 -4.77 -5.04
N LEU A 54 10.27 -4.90 -6.35
CA LEU A 54 11.41 -4.34 -7.08
C LEU A 54 11.22 -2.85 -7.41
N GLU A 55 10.05 -2.46 -7.92
CA GLU A 55 9.85 -1.13 -8.51
C GLU A 55 9.37 -0.06 -7.53
N LEU A 56 8.57 -0.43 -6.52
CA LEU A 56 7.99 0.54 -5.58
C LEU A 56 8.98 0.91 -4.48
N GLN A 57 9.95 1.76 -4.85
CA GLN A 57 11.01 2.23 -3.97
C GLN A 57 10.71 3.59 -3.34
N ARG A 58 9.81 4.38 -3.92
CA ARG A 58 9.47 5.72 -3.45
C ARG A 58 8.00 6.05 -3.60
N ILE A 59 7.47 6.79 -2.62
CA ILE A 59 6.13 7.39 -2.67
C ILE A 59 6.26 8.84 -2.21
N LYS A 60 5.77 9.79 -3.04
CA LYS A 60 5.95 11.25 -2.83
C LYS A 60 7.41 11.65 -2.54
N GLY A 61 8.36 11.01 -3.20
CA GLY A 61 9.79 11.28 -3.04
C GLY A 61 10.43 10.69 -1.77
N ALA A 62 9.64 10.18 -0.82
CA ALA A 62 10.15 9.45 0.34
C ALA A 62 10.52 8.01 -0.05
N SER A 63 11.66 7.53 0.44
CA SER A 63 12.04 6.11 0.31
C SER A 63 11.05 5.26 1.09
N VAL A 64 10.62 4.15 0.48
CA VAL A 64 9.77 3.15 1.15
C VAL A 64 10.43 1.79 1.09
N LYS A 65 10.09 0.93 2.04
CA LYS A 65 10.38 -0.50 2.01
C LYS A 65 9.08 -1.27 2.05
N LEU A 66 9.06 -2.40 1.36
CA LEU A 66 7.89 -3.26 1.27
C LEU A 66 8.13 -4.57 2.00
N TYR A 67 7.08 -5.04 2.67
CA TYR A 67 7.05 -6.36 3.28
C TYR A 67 5.81 -7.13 2.82
N THR A 68 6.01 -8.37 2.39
CA THR A 68 4.91 -9.32 2.23
C THR A 68 4.47 -9.76 3.62
N ILE A 69 3.17 -9.64 3.88
CA ILE A 69 2.52 -10.10 5.11
C ILE A 69 1.37 -11.05 4.74
N PRO A 70 1.10 -12.07 5.56
CA PRO A 70 -0.10 -12.89 5.42
C PRO A 70 -1.38 -12.06 5.51
N VAL A 71 -2.45 -12.50 4.86
CA VAL A 71 -3.78 -11.85 4.98
C VAL A 71 -4.28 -11.87 6.43
N THR A 72 -3.92 -12.89 7.22
CA THR A 72 -4.24 -12.98 8.65
C THR A 72 -3.66 -11.86 9.49
N ASP A 73 -2.59 -11.23 9.00
CA ASP A 73 -1.84 -10.19 9.70
C ASP A 73 -2.21 -8.80 9.16
N MET A 74 -3.13 -8.74 8.19
CA MET A 74 -3.66 -7.48 7.70
C MET A 74 -4.50 -6.81 8.79
N ILE A 75 -4.28 -5.51 8.96
CA ILE A 75 -5.11 -4.68 9.82
C ILE A 75 -6.50 -4.69 9.19
N GLN A 76 -7.53 -5.09 9.94
CA GLN A 76 -8.90 -4.92 9.47
C GLN A 76 -9.24 -3.43 9.51
N SER A 77 -9.71 -2.90 8.40
CA SER A 77 -10.37 -1.60 8.42
C SER A 77 -11.55 -1.71 9.38
N ASN A 78 -11.53 -0.94 10.47
CA ASN A 78 -12.73 -0.72 11.30
C ASN A 78 -13.71 0.13 10.49
N GLU A 79 -14.34 -0.47 9.48
CA GLU A 79 -15.60 0.04 8.96
C GLU A 79 -16.65 -0.20 10.04
N ASN A 80 -16.77 0.76 10.98
CA ASN A 80 -18.07 0.98 11.60
C ASN A 80 -18.99 1.48 10.47
N LEU A 81 -19.65 0.55 9.76
CA LEU A 81 -20.94 0.85 9.15
C LEU A 81 -21.91 1.12 10.32
N GLU A 82 -21.88 2.35 10.85
CA GLU A 82 -23.02 2.84 11.62
C GLU A 82 -24.18 2.99 10.63
N ASN A 83 -25.24 2.23 10.89
CA ASN A 83 -26.53 2.29 10.21
C ASN A 83 -27.21 3.65 10.40
#